data_AF-A0AA36HAK8-F1
#
_entry.id   AF-A0AA36HAK8-F1
#
_cell.length_a   1.000
_cell.length_b   1.000
_cell.length_c   1.000
_cell.angle_alpha   90.00
_cell.angle_beta   90.00
_cell.angle_gamma   90.00
#
_symmetry.space_group_name_H-M   'P 1'
#
loop_
_entity.id
_entity.type
_entity.pdbx_description
1 polymer ?
#
loop_
_entity_poly.entity_id
_entity_poly.type
_entity_poly.pdbx_seq_one_letter_code
_entity_poly.pdbx_strand_id
1 'polypeptide(L)'
;MLLLKTAALCAFVNICTFQYIPLSIVIIRPSRFIKLDTKIEEGLRSAIHNLSKIVSILDYGQRKITRGRILKCLPTFKDIESVEVTENGVDRIMLFERFTLATRGFVILLQNDKKKCRKPTTLASAKPCGVDSKRPLMGLLNVCTGRRWSRFFAGVDLFRHELLHSLGFGMILPATSYQRGPHSVIYNWTHPWSMTSKSLAKRQFLDFSGKALREARMHFGCDTLAGIEADTANKIHLNEYIYGNELMTPNLSNVSNPFSYISAAILEETYLGDKQWYRINRLAIRAEHDALWYGKGWGCTFAERSCFEFIAERLRTGRSTFPFCSQRDYEQDRQTKYKVKLSSGQVKSYKESCWLADVRRDIADNGLLAYTLSEKSYSSLNHRIGSTAAFRFCPVASVTLSGIIR
;
A
#
# COMPACT_ATOMS: atom_id res chain seq x y z
N MET A 1 -20.33 -51.76 24.81
CA MET A 1 -18.96 -52.14 24.41
C MET A 1 -18.64 -51.56 23.03
N LEU A 2 -18.76 -50.23 22.90
CA LEU A 2 -18.71 -49.49 21.63
C LEU A 2 -18.03 -48.15 21.91
N LEU A 3 -16.70 -48.14 21.93
CA LEU A 3 -15.80 -46.98 22.01
C LEU A 3 -14.39 -47.55 22.03
N LEU A 4 -13.71 -47.60 20.87
CA LEU A 4 -12.25 -47.77 20.67
C LEU A 4 -11.93 -48.39 19.30
N LYS A 5 -12.37 -47.78 18.17
CA LYS A 5 -11.84 -48.16 16.83
C LYS A 5 -11.76 -46.99 15.82
N THR A 6 -11.48 -45.77 16.26
CA THR A 6 -11.27 -44.62 15.34
C THR A 6 -10.01 -43.81 15.60
N ALA A 7 -9.02 -44.35 16.31
CA ALA A 7 -7.75 -43.67 16.59
C ALA A 7 -6.51 -44.31 15.91
N ALA A 8 -6.68 -45.30 15.02
CA ALA A 8 -5.57 -46.09 14.47
C ALA A 8 -5.59 -46.17 12.93
N LEU A 9 -5.82 -45.04 12.25
CA LEU A 9 -5.66 -44.94 10.79
C LEU A 9 -4.93 -43.66 10.34
N CYS A 10 -4.06 -43.10 11.19
CA CYS A 10 -3.13 -42.01 10.81
C CYS A 10 -1.71 -42.51 10.49
N ALA A 11 -1.47 -43.83 10.41
CA ALA A 11 -0.12 -44.38 10.29
C ALA A 11 0.36 -44.69 8.85
N PHE A 12 -0.47 -44.54 7.80
CA PHE A 12 -0.07 -44.98 6.45
C PHE A 12 -0.43 -44.07 5.27
N VAL A 13 -0.92 -42.85 5.52
CA VAL A 13 -1.03 -41.82 4.47
C VAL A 13 -0.48 -40.52 5.03
N ASN A 14 0.67 -40.09 4.53
CA ASN A 14 1.27 -38.77 4.78
C ASN A 14 0.38 -37.68 4.15
N ILE A 15 -0.84 -37.52 4.63
CA ILE A 15 -1.63 -36.31 4.41
C ILE A 15 -1.12 -35.33 5.47
N CYS A 16 0.01 -34.66 5.18
CA CYS A 16 0.34 -33.44 5.88
C CYS A 16 -0.83 -32.47 5.68
N THR A 17 -1.70 -32.33 6.67
CA THR A 17 -2.71 -31.29 6.69
C THR A 17 -1.96 -29.97 6.69
N PHE A 18 -1.97 -29.27 5.55
CA PHE A 18 -1.36 -27.96 5.42
C PHE A 18 -2.00 -27.01 6.42
N GLN A 19 -1.24 -26.57 7.43
CA GLN A 19 -1.72 -25.68 8.48
C GLN A 19 -1.23 -24.26 8.22
N TYR A 20 -2.08 -23.28 8.48
CA TYR A 20 -1.67 -21.88 8.56
C TYR A 20 -1.18 -21.59 9.97
N ILE A 21 0.02 -21.01 10.09
CA ILE A 21 0.60 -20.56 11.35
C ILE A 21 0.73 -19.04 11.34
N PRO A 22 0.73 -18.36 12.50
CA PRO A 22 1.01 -16.93 12.56
C PRO A 22 2.35 -16.60 11.88
N LEU A 23 2.39 -15.47 11.16
CA LEU A 23 3.63 -14.97 10.60
C LEU A 23 4.63 -14.72 11.73
N SER A 24 5.84 -15.26 11.59
CA SER A 24 6.98 -14.93 12.43
C SER A 24 8.06 -14.36 11.52
N ILE A 25 8.65 -13.22 11.90
CA ILE A 25 9.69 -12.55 11.13
C ILE A 25 11.00 -12.64 11.90
N VAL A 26 12.05 -13.09 11.22
CA VAL A 26 13.43 -13.11 11.71
C VAL A 26 14.21 -12.02 11.02
N ILE A 27 14.88 -11.15 11.77
CA ILE A 27 15.75 -10.11 11.20
C ILE A 27 17.19 -10.62 11.18
N ILE A 28 17.86 -10.49 10.05
CA ILE A 28 19.31 -10.69 9.92
C ILE A 28 19.94 -9.38 9.48
N ARG A 29 20.92 -8.92 10.23
CA ARG A 29 21.72 -7.72 9.92
C ARG A 29 23.22 -7.99 10.13
N PRO A 30 24.13 -7.31 9.42
CA PRO A 30 25.56 -7.39 9.74
C PRO A 30 25.84 -6.95 11.18
N SER A 31 26.82 -7.54 11.89
CA SER A 31 27.13 -7.06 13.26
C SER A 31 27.70 -5.65 13.30
N ARG A 32 28.37 -5.19 12.23
CA ARG A 32 28.80 -3.79 12.07
C ARG A 32 27.72 -2.91 11.43
N PHE A 33 26.46 -3.35 11.44
CA PHE A 33 25.38 -2.57 10.87
C PHE A 33 25.21 -1.25 11.63
N ILE A 34 24.92 -0.18 10.89
CA ILE A 34 24.66 1.12 11.50
C ILE A 34 23.48 0.94 12.45
N LYS A 35 23.70 1.19 13.73
CA LYS A 35 22.65 1.18 14.74
C LYS A 35 21.54 2.11 14.28
N LEU A 36 20.35 1.56 14.07
CA LEU A 36 19.20 2.38 13.69
C LEU A 36 18.81 3.23 14.89
N ASP A 37 18.27 4.42 14.60
CA ASP A 37 17.68 5.27 15.62
C ASP A 37 16.56 4.50 16.35
N THR A 38 16.40 4.74 17.65
CA THR A 38 15.42 4.04 18.49
C THR A 38 14.01 4.12 17.90
N LYS A 39 13.62 5.26 17.33
CA LYS A 39 12.32 5.44 16.67
C LYS A 39 12.13 4.49 15.48
N ILE A 40 13.20 4.25 14.73
CA ILE A 40 13.19 3.36 13.56
C ILE A 40 13.10 1.90 14.02
N GLU A 41 13.89 1.50 15.02
CA GLU A 41 13.86 0.15 15.60
C GLU A 41 12.47 -0.17 16.20
N GLU A 42 11.89 0.76 16.96
CA GLU A 42 10.56 0.60 17.56
C GLU A 42 9.46 0.51 16.51
N GLY A 43 9.54 1.34 15.46
CA GLY A 43 8.65 1.27 14.32
C GLY A 43 8.69 -0.10 13.64
N LEU A 44 9.89 -0.61 13.35
CA LEU A 44 10.07 -1.91 12.72
C LEU A 44 9.57 -3.06 13.61
N ARG A 45 9.94 -3.05 14.90
CA ARG A 45 9.50 -4.06 15.87
C ARG A 45 7.98 -4.08 16.01
N SER A 46 7.36 -2.90 16.07
CA SER A 46 5.89 -2.77 16.20
C SER A 46 5.18 -3.23 14.93
N ALA A 47 5.72 -2.93 13.74
CA ALA A 47 5.18 -3.41 12.47
C ALA A 47 5.24 -4.93 12.37
N ILE A 48 6.37 -5.54 12.77
CA ILE A 48 6.51 -7.00 12.83
C ILE A 48 5.47 -7.59 13.77
N HIS A 49 5.36 -7.08 15.00
CA HIS A 49 4.38 -7.55 15.98
C HIS A 49 2.94 -7.43 15.48
N ASN A 50 2.60 -6.31 14.82
CA ASN A 50 1.30 -6.09 14.23
C ASN A 50 1.01 -7.12 13.12
N LEU A 51 1.92 -7.29 12.15
CA LEU A 51 1.74 -8.24 11.06
C LEU A 51 1.70 -9.70 11.56
N SER A 52 2.46 -10.06 12.59
CA SER A 52 2.41 -11.41 13.20
C SER A 52 1.04 -11.77 13.78
N LYS A 53 0.23 -10.78 14.16
CA LYS A 53 -1.15 -10.98 14.66
C LYS A 53 -2.19 -11.02 13.54
N ILE A 54 -1.88 -10.44 12.39
CA ILE A 54 -2.83 -10.23 11.29
C ILE A 54 -2.61 -11.24 10.17
N VAL A 55 -1.37 -11.58 9.86
CA VAL A 55 -0.99 -12.44 8.75
C VAL A 55 -0.70 -13.84 9.28
N SER A 56 -1.37 -14.84 8.70
CA SER A 56 -1.00 -16.24 8.83
C SER A 56 -0.40 -16.74 7.52
N ILE A 57 0.63 -17.59 7.62
CA ILE A 57 1.35 -18.16 6.48
C ILE A 57 1.11 -19.66 6.40
N LEU A 58 1.09 -20.18 5.18
CA LEU A 58 1.10 -21.62 4.95
C LEU A 58 2.42 -22.21 5.46
N ASP A 59 2.32 -23.17 6.37
CA ASP A 59 3.49 -23.83 6.96
C ASP A 59 4.05 -24.90 6.01
N TYR A 60 5.35 -24.81 5.77
CA TYR A 60 6.13 -25.77 4.99
C TYR A 60 7.19 -26.46 5.87
N GLY A 61 7.09 -26.33 7.19
CA GLY A 61 8.07 -26.80 8.15
C GLY A 61 9.28 -25.88 8.27
N GLN A 62 10.27 -26.33 9.04
CA GLN A 62 11.54 -25.61 9.19
C GLN A 62 12.31 -25.61 7.86
N ARG A 63 12.81 -24.44 7.49
CA ARG A 63 13.62 -24.24 6.29
C ARG A 63 15.01 -23.77 6.69
N LYS A 64 16.04 -24.30 6.02
CA LYS A 64 17.44 -23.93 6.25
C LYS A 64 17.81 -22.73 5.37
N ILE A 65 18.27 -21.67 6.00
CA ILE A 65 18.88 -20.48 5.38
C ILE A 65 20.38 -20.62 5.52
N THR A 66 21.07 -20.71 4.40
CA THR A 66 22.54 -20.80 4.37
C THR A 66 23.13 -19.47 3.92
N ARG A 67 24.41 -19.25 4.24
CA ARG A 67 25.21 -18.14 3.69
C ARG A 67 25.02 -17.96 2.18
N GLY A 68 25.06 -19.05 1.40
CA GLY A 68 24.88 -19.00 -0.05
C GLY A 68 23.52 -18.43 -0.50
N ARG A 69 22.44 -18.74 0.22
CA ARG A 69 21.11 -18.15 -0.07
C ARG A 69 21.06 -16.66 0.26
N ILE A 70 21.67 -16.25 1.37
CA ILE A 70 21.78 -14.84 1.75
C ILE A 70 22.58 -14.07 0.69
N LEU A 71 23.74 -14.57 0.27
CA LEU A 71 24.58 -13.92 -0.73
C LEU A 71 23.91 -13.81 -2.10
N LYS A 72 23.09 -14.78 -2.48
CA LYS A 72 22.28 -14.70 -3.70
C LYS A 72 21.25 -13.55 -3.62
N CYS A 73 20.72 -13.27 -2.43
CA CYS A 73 19.78 -12.19 -2.21
C CYS A 73 20.47 -10.83 -2.04
N LEU A 74 21.59 -10.81 -1.34
CA LEU A 74 22.30 -9.62 -0.93
C LEU A 74 23.82 -9.82 -1.08
N PRO A 75 24.37 -9.63 -2.29
CA PRO A 75 25.79 -9.86 -2.56
C PRO A 75 26.73 -9.01 -1.71
N THR A 76 26.27 -7.85 -1.22
CA THR A 76 27.04 -6.97 -0.32
C THR A 76 27.36 -7.60 1.04
N PHE A 77 26.74 -8.72 1.39
CA PHE A 77 27.10 -9.48 2.61
C PHE A 77 28.39 -10.30 2.46
N LYS A 78 29.01 -10.35 1.27
CA LYS A 78 30.18 -11.19 1.00
C LYS A 78 31.34 -10.94 1.98
N ASP A 79 31.53 -9.69 2.38
CA ASP A 79 32.68 -9.24 3.18
C ASP A 79 32.32 -9.13 4.68
N ILE A 80 31.19 -9.70 5.11
CA ILE A 80 30.73 -9.64 6.50
C ILE A 80 31.26 -10.85 7.29
N GLU A 81 31.94 -10.59 8.40
CA GLU A 81 32.50 -11.64 9.29
C GLU A 81 31.42 -12.29 10.16
N SER A 82 30.49 -11.49 10.69
CA SER A 82 29.44 -11.93 11.61
C SER A 82 28.12 -11.20 11.36
N VAL A 83 27.03 -11.89 11.67
CA VAL A 83 25.66 -11.38 11.56
C VAL A 83 24.95 -11.46 12.91
N GLU A 84 24.10 -10.49 13.16
CA GLU A 84 23.13 -10.48 14.24
C GLU A 84 21.79 -11.01 13.70
N VAL A 85 21.23 -11.96 14.43
CA VAL A 85 19.93 -12.56 14.16
C VAL A 85 19.00 -12.23 15.31
N THR A 86 17.89 -11.56 15.00
CA THR A 86 16.81 -11.27 15.95
C THR A 86 15.60 -12.16 15.62
N GLU A 87 15.24 -13.08 16.50
CA GLU A 87 14.04 -13.93 16.37
C GLU A 87 13.26 -13.90 17.70
N ASN A 88 11.97 -13.55 17.64
CA ASN A 88 11.11 -13.44 18.84
C ASN A 88 11.70 -12.57 19.96
N GLY A 89 12.42 -11.50 19.59
CA GLY A 89 13.07 -10.59 20.53
C GLY A 89 14.37 -11.11 21.14
N VAL A 90 14.85 -12.29 20.73
CA VAL A 90 16.14 -12.84 21.14
C VAL A 90 17.18 -12.51 20.07
N ASP A 91 18.23 -11.80 20.47
CA ASP A 91 19.36 -11.47 19.61
C ASP A 91 20.47 -12.51 19.78
N ARG A 92 21.05 -12.95 18.65
CA ARG A 92 22.19 -13.88 18.61
C ARG A 92 23.19 -13.45 17.56
N ILE A 93 24.47 -13.48 17.91
CA ILE A 93 25.56 -13.23 16.95
C ILE A 93 26.05 -14.57 16.41
N MET A 94 26.20 -14.67 15.09
CA MET A 94 26.68 -15.87 14.41
C MET A 94 27.82 -15.53 13.45
N LEU A 95 28.81 -16.43 13.35
CA LEU A 95 29.86 -16.34 12.34
C LEU A 95 29.26 -16.56 10.95
N PHE A 96 29.48 -15.62 10.05
CA PHE A 96 28.80 -15.63 8.75
C PHE A 96 29.33 -16.73 7.83
N GLU A 97 30.63 -17.03 7.88
CA GLU A 97 31.26 -18.10 7.09
C GLU A 97 30.62 -19.48 7.32
N ARG A 98 30.16 -19.76 8.55
CA ARG A 98 29.50 -21.02 8.91
C ARG A 98 27.99 -20.88 9.07
N PHE A 99 27.40 -19.79 8.57
CA PHE A 99 26.01 -19.45 8.84
C PHE A 99 25.04 -20.48 8.26
N THR A 100 24.27 -21.09 9.17
CA THR A 100 23.05 -21.85 8.85
C THR A 100 21.99 -21.56 9.90
N LEU A 101 20.84 -21.06 9.48
CA LEU A 101 19.68 -20.81 10.33
C LEU A 101 18.54 -21.75 9.93
N ALA A 102 18.05 -22.56 10.86
CA ALA A 102 16.82 -23.31 10.70
C ALA A 102 15.66 -22.53 11.31
N THR A 103 14.73 -22.05 10.49
CA THR A 103 13.58 -21.28 10.97
C THR A 103 12.30 -21.64 10.19
N ARG A 104 11.15 -21.51 10.85
CA ARG A 104 9.82 -21.52 10.20
C ARG A 104 9.44 -20.12 9.69
N GLY A 105 10.07 -19.10 10.26
CA GLY A 105 9.79 -17.69 10.00
C GLY A 105 10.11 -17.25 8.58
N PHE A 106 9.64 -16.05 8.27
CA PHE A 106 10.05 -15.28 7.12
C PHE A 106 11.27 -14.42 7.49
N VAL A 107 12.32 -14.45 6.69
CA VAL A 107 13.58 -13.80 7.05
C VAL A 107 13.70 -12.45 6.36
N ILE A 108 13.96 -11.38 7.10
CA ILE A 108 14.27 -10.07 6.54
C ILE A 108 15.77 -9.82 6.64
N LEU A 109 16.40 -9.60 5.50
CA LEU A 109 17.78 -9.15 5.39
C LEU A 109 17.79 -7.62 5.43
N LEU A 110 18.26 -7.07 6.54
CA LEU A 110 18.32 -5.63 6.76
C LEU A 110 19.60 -5.05 6.13
N GLN A 111 19.45 -3.95 5.41
CA GLN A 111 20.55 -3.22 4.80
C GLN A 111 20.35 -1.70 4.84
N ASN A 112 21.43 -0.96 4.59
CA ASN A 112 21.44 0.50 4.42
C ASN A 112 22.29 0.83 3.17
N ASP A 113 21.73 0.53 2.01
CA ASP A 113 22.31 0.84 0.71
C ASP A 113 22.07 2.32 0.35
N LYS A 114 23.15 3.09 0.44
CA LYS A 114 23.17 4.52 0.10
C LYS A 114 22.67 4.81 -1.32
N LYS A 115 22.82 3.89 -2.28
CA LYS A 115 22.33 4.07 -3.66
C LYS A 115 20.80 4.12 -3.70
N LYS A 116 20.14 3.29 -2.90
CA LYS A 116 18.67 3.30 -2.75
C LYS A 116 18.16 4.51 -1.96
N CYS A 117 19.02 5.10 -1.13
CA CYS A 117 18.71 6.27 -0.31
C CYS A 117 19.00 7.62 -0.97
N ARG A 118 19.32 7.65 -2.27
CA ARG A 118 19.63 8.87 -3.03
C ARG A 118 18.44 9.84 -3.12
N LYS A 119 17.22 9.31 -3.26
CA LYS A 119 16.01 10.13 -3.25
C LYS A 119 15.78 10.64 -1.81
N PRO A 120 15.66 11.96 -1.57
CA PRO A 120 15.49 12.51 -0.23
C PRO A 120 14.24 12.02 0.49
N THR A 121 13.18 11.70 -0.26
CA THR A 121 11.87 11.27 0.26
C THR A 121 11.80 9.78 0.57
N THR A 122 12.74 8.96 0.08
CA THR A 122 12.73 7.51 0.34
C THR A 122 13.20 7.23 1.76
N LEU A 123 12.32 6.70 2.60
CA LEU A 123 12.63 6.31 3.99
C LEU A 123 13.06 4.85 4.10
N ALA A 124 12.40 3.98 3.33
CA ALA A 124 12.71 2.57 3.22
C ALA A 124 12.38 2.06 1.81
N SER A 125 12.79 0.83 1.51
CA SER A 125 12.32 0.09 0.34
C SER A 125 12.51 -1.39 0.59
N ALA A 126 11.63 -2.21 0.05
CA ALA A 126 11.70 -3.64 0.21
C ALA A 126 11.29 -4.44 -1.03
N LYS A 127 11.72 -5.71 -1.06
CA LYS A 127 11.37 -6.64 -2.12
C LYS A 127 11.49 -8.09 -1.65
N PRO A 128 10.73 -9.03 -2.24
CA PRO A 128 10.87 -10.44 -1.94
C PRO A 128 12.21 -10.99 -2.45
N CYS A 129 12.71 -12.04 -1.82
CA CYS A 129 13.88 -12.78 -2.27
C CYS A 129 13.79 -14.28 -1.95
N GLY A 130 14.48 -15.09 -2.75
CA GLY A 130 14.42 -16.55 -2.62
C GLY A 130 13.00 -17.07 -2.84
N VAL A 131 12.30 -16.48 -3.81
CA VAL A 131 11.00 -16.93 -4.28
C VAL A 131 11.20 -18.22 -5.07
N ASP A 132 10.51 -19.28 -4.68
CA ASP A 132 10.39 -20.54 -5.42
C ASP A 132 8.90 -20.82 -5.69
N SER A 133 8.51 -22.06 -5.99
CA SER A 133 7.08 -22.41 -6.15
C SER A 133 6.27 -22.31 -4.85
N LYS A 134 6.93 -22.10 -3.70
CA LYS A 134 6.32 -21.81 -2.40
C LYS A 134 6.41 -20.29 -2.15
N ARG A 135 6.09 -19.87 -0.93
CA ARG A 135 6.18 -18.46 -0.51
C ARG A 135 7.63 -17.96 -0.44
N PRO A 136 7.86 -16.65 -0.66
CA PRO A 136 9.13 -15.99 -0.37
C PRO A 136 9.70 -16.45 0.96
N LEU A 137 10.96 -16.89 0.93
CA LEU A 137 11.67 -17.32 2.11
C LEU A 137 12.33 -16.13 2.82
N MET A 138 12.82 -15.17 2.04
CA MET A 138 13.49 -13.98 2.52
C MET A 138 12.89 -12.72 1.90
N GLY A 139 13.06 -11.59 2.56
CA GLY A 139 12.84 -10.26 2.03
C GLY A 139 14.11 -9.42 2.22
N LEU A 140 14.30 -8.44 1.35
CA LEU A 140 15.35 -7.45 1.50
C LEU A 140 14.69 -6.17 1.98
N LEU A 141 15.07 -5.68 3.16
CA LEU A 141 14.59 -4.39 3.68
C LEU A 141 15.76 -3.42 3.73
N ASN A 142 15.65 -2.35 2.95
CA ASN A 142 16.60 -1.25 2.96
C ASN A 142 16.04 -0.10 3.78
N VAL A 143 16.79 0.38 4.78
CA VAL A 143 16.39 1.50 5.64
C VAL A 143 17.34 2.67 5.43
N CYS A 144 16.78 3.83 5.09
CA CYS A 144 17.55 5.03 4.82
C CYS A 144 17.58 5.92 6.06
N THR A 145 18.70 5.92 6.79
CA THR A 145 18.82 6.68 8.05
C THR A 145 19.04 8.19 7.83
N GLY A 146 19.01 8.96 8.93
CA GLY A 146 19.34 10.38 8.96
C GLY A 146 18.12 11.31 9.06
N ARG A 147 18.34 12.59 8.75
CA ARG A 147 17.36 13.68 9.00
C ARG A 147 16.01 13.52 8.29
N ARG A 148 15.90 12.64 7.29
CA ARG A 148 14.63 12.32 6.61
C ARG A 148 13.53 11.79 7.53
N TRP A 149 13.90 11.18 8.67
CA TRP A 149 12.95 10.68 9.68
C TRP A 149 12.45 11.75 10.66
N SER A 150 13.01 12.95 10.65
CA SER A 150 12.69 14.00 11.64
C SER A 150 11.23 14.44 11.60
N ARG A 151 10.61 14.42 10.41
CA ARG A 151 9.23 14.86 10.19
C ARG A 151 8.27 13.71 9.84
N PHE A 152 8.73 12.47 9.98
CA PHE A 152 7.92 11.29 9.67
C PHE A 152 7.64 10.49 10.95
N PHE A 153 6.37 10.28 11.27
CA PHE A 153 5.90 9.68 12.53
C PHE A 153 5.15 8.35 12.33
N ALA A 154 4.73 8.03 11.10
CA ALA A 154 4.05 6.78 10.77
C ALA A 154 5.03 5.61 10.53
N GLY A 155 6.03 5.45 11.40
CA GLY A 155 7.08 4.43 11.26
C GLY A 155 6.53 3.00 11.20
N VAL A 156 5.49 2.71 11.98
CA VAL A 156 4.82 1.41 11.99
C VAL A 156 4.19 1.11 10.62
N ASP A 157 3.44 2.05 10.05
CA ASP A 157 2.81 1.88 8.74
C ASP A 157 3.84 1.75 7.61
N LEU A 158 4.90 2.55 7.64
CA LEU A 158 6.01 2.40 6.69
C LEU A 158 6.59 0.99 6.71
N PHE A 159 6.90 0.46 7.88
CA PHE A 159 7.45 -0.89 7.93
C PHE A 159 6.42 -1.96 7.61
N ARG A 160 5.13 -1.77 7.92
CA ARG A 160 4.07 -2.69 7.44
C ARG A 160 4.03 -2.72 5.91
N HIS A 161 4.03 -1.55 5.26
CA HIS A 161 4.07 -1.40 3.80
C HIS A 161 5.26 -2.15 3.18
N GLU A 162 6.46 -1.91 3.68
CA GLU A 162 7.67 -2.55 3.13
C GLU A 162 7.74 -4.06 3.41
N LEU A 163 7.25 -4.50 4.57
CA LEU A 163 7.16 -5.93 4.88
C LEU A 163 6.13 -6.62 3.99
N LEU A 164 5.02 -5.97 3.63
CA LEU A 164 4.05 -6.50 2.67
C LEU A 164 4.66 -6.66 1.27
N HIS A 165 5.49 -5.71 0.81
CA HIS A 165 6.28 -5.90 -0.42
C HIS A 165 7.26 -7.07 -0.32
N SER A 166 7.92 -7.24 0.84
CA SER A 166 8.80 -8.39 1.07
C SER A 166 8.04 -9.73 0.99
N LEU A 167 6.77 -9.75 1.37
CA LEU A 167 5.89 -10.91 1.23
C LEU A 167 5.34 -11.09 -0.21
N GLY A 168 5.66 -10.16 -1.12
CA GLY A 168 5.35 -10.28 -2.54
C GLY A 168 4.21 -9.38 -3.03
N PHE A 169 3.61 -8.55 -2.18
CA PHE A 169 2.56 -7.61 -2.60
C PHE A 169 3.03 -6.77 -3.79
N GLY A 170 2.25 -6.79 -4.88
CA GLY A 170 2.54 -6.04 -6.12
C GLY A 170 3.79 -6.48 -6.88
N MET A 171 4.55 -7.46 -6.37
CA MET A 171 5.83 -7.89 -6.96
C MET A 171 5.82 -9.36 -7.42
N ILE A 172 4.87 -10.16 -6.93
CA ILE A 172 4.64 -11.53 -7.36
C ILE A 172 3.24 -11.61 -7.93
N LEU A 173 3.14 -12.12 -9.16
CA LEU A 173 1.89 -12.23 -9.89
C LEU A 173 1.03 -13.38 -9.33
N PRO A 174 -0.31 -13.29 -9.48
CA PRO A 174 -1.19 -14.37 -9.08
C PRO A 174 -0.95 -15.62 -9.92
N ALA A 175 -1.30 -16.78 -9.36
CA ALA A 175 -1.09 -18.07 -10.00
C ALA A 175 -1.94 -18.29 -11.27
N THR A 176 -3.10 -17.64 -11.36
CA THR A 176 -4.07 -17.87 -12.43
C THR A 176 -4.21 -16.68 -13.36
N SER A 177 -4.44 -16.94 -14.65
CA SER A 177 -4.72 -15.90 -15.65
C SER A 177 -6.02 -15.15 -15.36
N TYR A 178 -7.02 -15.82 -14.78
CA TYR A 178 -8.30 -15.23 -14.38
C TYR A 178 -8.18 -14.19 -13.28
N GLN A 179 -7.11 -14.23 -12.49
CA GLN A 179 -6.82 -13.22 -11.48
C GLN A 179 -5.95 -12.09 -12.02
N ARG A 180 -5.50 -12.12 -13.28
CA ARG A 180 -4.76 -11.00 -13.86
C ARG A 180 -5.68 -9.83 -14.11
N GLY A 181 -5.15 -8.64 -13.85
CA GLY A 181 -5.83 -7.39 -14.11
C GLY A 181 -6.00 -7.15 -15.62
N PRO A 182 -6.91 -6.27 -16.01
CA PRO A 182 -7.05 -5.89 -17.41
C PRO A 182 -5.80 -5.14 -17.92
N HIS A 183 -5.68 -5.03 -19.24
CA HIS A 183 -4.69 -4.17 -19.86
C HIS A 183 -4.91 -2.69 -19.48
N SER A 184 -3.86 -1.88 -19.64
CA SER A 184 -3.99 -0.43 -19.46
C SER A 184 -5.04 0.13 -20.44
N VAL A 185 -5.84 1.07 -19.97
CA VAL A 185 -6.93 1.68 -20.74
C VAL A 185 -6.63 3.15 -20.94
N ILE A 186 -6.85 3.63 -22.17
CA ILE A 186 -6.88 5.06 -22.49
C ILE A 186 -8.34 5.51 -22.39
N TYR A 187 -8.60 6.61 -21.68
CA TYR A 187 -9.93 7.15 -21.47
C TYR A 187 -9.92 8.67 -21.56
N ASN A 188 -11.11 9.25 -21.74
CA ASN A 188 -11.27 10.70 -21.78
C ASN A 188 -11.34 11.27 -20.36
N TRP A 189 -10.42 12.16 -20.04
CA TRP A 189 -10.45 12.97 -18.84
C TRP A 189 -11.11 14.31 -19.15
N THR A 190 -12.26 14.57 -18.53
CA THR A 190 -12.97 15.84 -18.69
C THR A 190 -12.33 16.93 -17.84
N HIS A 191 -12.03 18.06 -18.48
CA HIS A 191 -11.37 19.23 -17.90
C HIS A 191 -12.35 20.17 -17.17
N PRO A 192 -11.84 21.17 -16.42
CA PRO A 192 -12.62 21.90 -15.43
C PRO A 192 -13.85 22.62 -15.98
N TRP A 193 -14.92 22.60 -15.18
CA TRP A 193 -16.16 23.40 -15.19
C TRP A 193 -16.98 23.51 -16.49
N SER A 194 -16.33 23.73 -17.63
CA SER A 194 -16.96 23.78 -18.95
C SER A 194 -17.53 22.42 -19.35
N MET A 195 -16.93 21.32 -18.87
CA MET A 195 -17.27 19.94 -19.27
C MET A 195 -17.17 19.68 -20.78
N THR A 196 -16.55 20.59 -21.52
CA THR A 196 -16.44 20.55 -22.98
C THR A 196 -15.08 20.05 -23.44
N SER A 197 -14.00 20.50 -22.78
CA SER A 197 -12.65 20.09 -23.08
C SER A 197 -12.32 18.73 -22.44
N LYS A 198 -11.61 17.89 -23.19
CA LYS A 198 -11.18 16.55 -22.77
C LYS A 198 -9.74 16.30 -23.18
N SER A 199 -9.01 15.56 -22.37
CA SER A 199 -7.69 15.03 -22.73
C SER A 199 -7.66 13.52 -22.59
N LEU A 200 -6.79 12.87 -23.37
CA LEU A 200 -6.52 11.45 -23.19
C LEU A 200 -5.74 11.24 -21.90
N ALA A 201 -6.25 10.37 -21.06
CA ALA A 201 -5.60 9.89 -19.85
C ALA A 201 -5.43 8.38 -19.93
N LYS A 202 -4.42 7.86 -19.25
CA LYS A 202 -4.12 6.42 -19.19
C LYS A 202 -4.29 5.92 -17.76
N ARG A 203 -5.04 4.84 -17.58
CA ARG A 203 -5.09 4.10 -16.32
C ARG A 203 -4.42 2.75 -16.46
N GLN A 204 -3.73 2.33 -15.42
CA GLN A 204 -3.01 1.06 -15.35
C GLN A 204 -3.56 0.26 -14.18
N PHE A 205 -3.48 -1.06 -14.24
CA PHE A 205 -4.08 -1.92 -13.25
C PHE A 205 -3.08 -2.90 -12.66
N LEU A 206 -3.17 -3.10 -11.35
CA LEU A 206 -2.52 -4.21 -10.68
C LEU A 206 -3.06 -5.54 -11.24
N ASP A 207 -2.21 -6.56 -11.25
CA ASP A 207 -2.58 -7.87 -11.80
C ASP A 207 -3.37 -8.71 -10.78
N PHE A 208 -4.50 -8.18 -10.28
CA PHE A 208 -5.37 -8.79 -9.27
C PHE A 208 -6.85 -8.48 -9.54
N SER A 209 -7.54 -9.33 -10.30
CA SER A 209 -8.95 -9.17 -10.71
C SER A 209 -9.93 -10.10 -9.99
N GLY A 210 -9.45 -10.87 -9.00
CA GLY A 210 -10.25 -11.82 -8.23
C GLY A 210 -10.96 -11.19 -7.02
N LYS A 211 -10.64 -11.69 -5.82
CA LYS A 211 -11.16 -11.18 -4.54
C LYS A 211 -10.85 -9.70 -4.38
N ALA A 212 -9.64 -9.28 -4.72
CA ALA A 212 -9.23 -7.90 -4.52
C ALA A 212 -10.08 -6.90 -5.33
N LEU A 213 -10.46 -7.25 -6.56
CA LEU A 213 -11.37 -6.42 -7.35
C LEU A 213 -12.78 -6.37 -6.74
N ARG A 214 -13.28 -7.47 -6.17
CA ARG A 214 -14.57 -7.47 -5.47
C ARG A 214 -14.55 -6.55 -4.25
N GLU A 215 -13.48 -6.59 -3.45
CA GLU A 215 -13.31 -5.67 -2.32
C GLU A 215 -13.26 -4.21 -2.78
N ALA A 216 -12.59 -3.92 -3.90
CA ALA A 216 -12.56 -2.58 -4.47
C ALA A 216 -13.94 -2.12 -4.95
N ARG A 217 -14.70 -2.98 -5.64
CA ARG A 217 -16.08 -2.69 -6.08
C ARG A 217 -16.99 -2.36 -4.90
N MET A 218 -16.92 -3.16 -3.84
CA MET A 218 -17.68 -2.94 -2.61
C MET A 218 -17.27 -1.64 -1.92
N HIS A 219 -15.97 -1.36 -1.82
CA HIS A 219 -15.46 -0.13 -1.23
C HIS A 219 -15.98 1.10 -1.96
N PHE A 220 -15.82 1.17 -3.29
CA PHE A 220 -16.27 2.32 -4.06
C PHE A 220 -17.78 2.36 -4.28
N GLY A 221 -18.49 1.24 -4.15
CA GLY A 221 -19.88 1.11 -4.60
C GLY A 221 -19.99 1.21 -6.13
N CYS A 222 -19.06 0.56 -6.85
CA CYS A 222 -19.01 0.55 -8.31
C CYS A 222 -18.86 -0.87 -8.83
N ASP A 223 -19.96 -1.50 -9.23
CA ASP A 223 -19.95 -2.90 -9.67
C ASP A 223 -19.27 -3.12 -11.02
N THR A 224 -19.19 -2.08 -11.86
CA THR A 224 -18.56 -2.13 -13.18
C THR A 224 -17.05 -1.92 -13.15
N LEU A 225 -16.45 -1.66 -11.99
CA LEU A 225 -15.03 -1.37 -11.88
C LEU A 225 -14.19 -2.45 -12.59
N ALA A 226 -13.40 -2.03 -13.57
CA ALA A 226 -12.69 -2.95 -14.45
C ALA A 226 -11.49 -3.63 -13.78
N GLY A 227 -10.83 -2.96 -12.82
CA GLY A 227 -9.61 -3.45 -12.19
C GLY A 227 -9.18 -2.58 -11.00
N ILE A 228 -8.08 -2.96 -10.37
CA ILE A 228 -7.48 -2.22 -9.25
C ILE A 228 -6.43 -1.27 -9.81
N GLU A 229 -6.65 0.03 -9.71
CA GLU A 229 -5.79 1.03 -10.35
C GLU A 229 -4.40 1.09 -9.68
N ALA A 230 -3.35 1.06 -10.50
CA ALA A 230 -1.96 1.10 -10.06
C ALA A 230 -1.40 2.54 -10.09
N ASP A 231 -0.42 2.83 -9.24
CA ASP A 231 0.29 4.11 -9.22
C ASP A 231 1.11 4.38 -10.49
N THR A 232 1.76 3.33 -11.01
CA THR A 232 2.73 3.42 -12.09
C THR A 232 2.73 2.17 -12.97
N ALA A 233 3.52 2.20 -14.05
CA ALA A 233 3.68 1.07 -14.96
C ALA A 233 4.33 -0.16 -14.32
N ASN A 234 5.00 0.03 -13.16
CA ASN A 234 5.57 -1.08 -12.41
C ASN A 234 4.52 -1.89 -11.65
N LYS A 235 3.30 -1.35 -11.48
CA LYS A 235 2.16 -2.04 -10.85
C LYS A 235 2.49 -2.62 -9.47
N ILE A 236 3.20 -1.86 -8.65
CA ILE A 236 3.61 -2.31 -7.31
C ILE A 236 2.74 -1.73 -6.18
N HIS A 237 2.18 -0.53 -6.36
CA HIS A 237 1.34 0.13 -5.36
C HIS A 237 -0.08 0.35 -5.89
N LEU A 238 -1.00 0.54 -4.96
CA LEU A 238 -2.30 1.15 -5.24
C LEU A 238 -2.11 2.61 -5.67
N ASN A 239 -2.94 3.07 -6.61
CA ASN A 239 -2.93 4.45 -7.06
C ASN A 239 -3.35 5.43 -5.94
N GLU A 240 -2.51 6.40 -5.57
CA GLU A 240 -2.82 7.32 -4.47
C GLU A 240 -4.02 8.24 -4.73
N TYR A 241 -4.30 8.59 -6.00
CA TYR A 241 -5.47 9.39 -6.35
C TYR A 241 -6.78 8.63 -6.11
N ILE A 242 -6.79 7.31 -6.38
CA ILE A 242 -8.00 6.47 -6.22
C ILE A 242 -8.16 5.97 -4.78
N TYR A 243 -7.07 5.56 -4.15
CA TYR A 243 -7.09 4.87 -2.85
C TYR A 243 -6.70 5.78 -1.67
N GLY A 244 -6.27 7.02 -1.92
CA GLY A 244 -5.99 8.01 -0.89
C GLY A 244 -4.88 7.58 0.07
N ASN A 245 -5.20 7.55 1.37
CA ASN A 245 -4.26 7.17 2.43
C ASN A 245 -4.25 5.65 2.73
N GLU A 246 -4.63 4.77 1.80
CA GLU A 246 -4.50 3.33 2.01
C GLU A 246 -3.02 2.92 2.20
N LEU A 247 -2.76 1.94 3.07
CA LEU A 247 -1.41 1.51 3.45
C LEU A 247 -0.48 1.19 2.26
N MET A 248 -1.01 0.68 1.15
CA MET A 248 -0.24 0.22 -0.02
C MET A 248 -0.24 1.23 -1.18
N THR A 249 -0.55 2.50 -0.92
CA THR A 249 -0.24 3.60 -1.86
C THR A 249 1.23 4.04 -1.71
N PRO A 250 1.84 4.72 -2.71
CA PRO A 250 3.25 5.11 -2.63
C PRO A 250 3.55 6.22 -1.61
N ASN A 251 2.53 6.93 -1.12
CA ASN A 251 2.67 8.07 -0.22
C ASN A 251 1.95 7.80 1.10
N LEU A 252 2.72 7.65 2.18
CA LEU A 252 2.18 7.44 3.51
C LEU A 252 1.92 8.76 4.22
N SER A 253 0.75 8.85 4.83
CA SER A 253 0.34 9.88 5.77
C SER A 253 1.08 9.75 7.10
N ASN A 254 1.38 10.89 7.72
CA ASN A 254 1.80 10.96 9.11
C ASN A 254 0.68 10.72 10.15
N VAL A 255 -0.57 10.58 9.71
CA VAL A 255 -1.73 10.43 10.61
C VAL A 255 -2.18 8.98 10.71
N SER A 256 -2.60 8.39 9.59
CA SER A 256 -3.11 7.01 9.55
C SER A 256 -3.08 6.48 8.12
N ASN A 257 -2.62 5.24 7.97
CA ASN A 257 -2.60 4.53 6.70
C ASN A 257 -3.31 3.17 6.84
N PRO A 258 -4.63 3.10 6.61
CA PRO A 258 -5.38 1.90 6.92
C PRO A 258 -5.01 0.72 6.01
N PHE A 259 -4.77 -0.44 6.62
CA PHE A 259 -4.68 -1.70 5.88
C PHE A 259 -6.08 -2.24 5.57
N SER A 260 -6.51 -2.07 4.33
CA SER A 260 -7.88 -2.35 3.89
C SER A 260 -8.09 -3.81 3.49
N TYR A 261 -9.36 -4.18 3.30
CA TYR A 261 -9.71 -5.47 2.73
C TYR A 261 -9.23 -5.66 1.28
N ILE A 262 -9.02 -4.58 0.53
CA ILE A 262 -8.46 -4.60 -0.82
C ILE A 262 -7.02 -5.12 -0.76
N SER A 263 -6.17 -4.46 0.03
CA SER A 263 -4.76 -4.84 0.16
C SER A 263 -4.58 -6.22 0.82
N ALA A 264 -5.42 -6.57 1.78
CA ALA A 264 -5.46 -7.91 2.34
C ALA A 264 -5.83 -8.97 1.30
N ALA A 265 -6.78 -8.69 0.41
CA ALA A 265 -7.16 -9.61 -0.67
C ALA A 265 -6.04 -9.75 -1.73
N ILE A 266 -5.34 -8.66 -2.06
CA ILE A 266 -4.16 -8.72 -2.93
C ILE A 266 -3.12 -9.67 -2.34
N LEU A 267 -2.76 -9.50 -1.06
CA LEU A 267 -1.79 -10.39 -0.41
C LEU A 267 -2.26 -11.85 -0.38
N GLU A 268 -3.54 -12.10 -0.09
CA GLU A 268 -4.15 -13.43 -0.12
C GLU A 268 -4.15 -14.06 -1.52
N GLU A 269 -4.13 -13.26 -2.58
CA GLU A 269 -4.06 -13.69 -3.98
C GLU A 269 -2.62 -13.74 -4.51
N THR A 270 -1.64 -13.29 -3.73
CA THR A 270 -0.20 -13.40 -4.03
C THR A 270 0.30 -14.81 -3.72
N TYR A 271 0.33 -15.67 -4.73
CA TYR A 271 0.96 -16.99 -4.67
C TYR A 271 1.23 -17.55 -6.06
N LEU A 272 2.17 -18.50 -6.12
CA LEU A 272 2.44 -19.34 -7.28
C LEU A 272 1.87 -20.74 -7.04
N GLY A 273 1.37 -21.38 -8.10
CA GLY A 273 0.79 -22.72 -8.03
C GLY A 273 -0.65 -22.73 -7.50
N ASP A 274 -1.06 -23.81 -6.86
CA ASP A 274 -2.43 -24.07 -6.44
C ASP A 274 -2.75 -23.60 -5.00
N LYS A 275 -1.72 -23.20 -4.24
CA LYS A 275 -1.84 -22.96 -2.79
C LYS A 275 -1.64 -21.49 -2.42
N GLN A 276 -2.69 -20.93 -1.83
CA GLN A 276 -2.66 -19.63 -1.18
C GLN A 276 -1.60 -19.60 -0.05
N TRP A 277 -0.64 -18.66 -0.14
CA TRP A 277 0.44 -18.55 0.85
C TRP A 277 0.04 -17.85 2.13
N TYR A 278 -0.89 -16.91 2.05
CA TYR A 278 -1.25 -15.99 3.12
C TYR A 278 -2.74 -16.05 3.43
N ARG A 279 -3.08 -15.94 4.71
CA ARG A 279 -4.45 -15.67 5.19
C ARG A 279 -4.42 -14.47 6.11
N ILE A 280 -5.32 -13.52 5.88
CA ILE A 280 -5.42 -12.32 6.70
C ILE A 280 -6.56 -12.47 7.70
N ASN A 281 -6.29 -12.14 8.95
CA ASN A 281 -7.31 -12.03 9.98
C ASN A 281 -8.16 -10.77 9.72
N ARG A 282 -9.26 -10.94 8.99
CA ARG A 282 -10.19 -9.85 8.62
C ARG A 282 -10.84 -9.16 9.83
N LEU A 283 -10.99 -9.86 10.94
CA LEU A 283 -11.51 -9.27 12.19
C LEU A 283 -10.49 -8.31 12.80
N ALA A 284 -9.21 -8.69 12.80
CA ALA A 284 -8.13 -7.87 13.36
C ALA A 284 -7.94 -6.54 12.61
N ILE A 285 -8.26 -6.48 11.31
CA ILE A 285 -8.11 -5.26 10.50
C ILE A 285 -9.44 -4.57 10.20
N ARG A 286 -10.56 -5.02 10.77
CA ARG A 286 -11.89 -4.45 10.50
C ARG A 286 -11.94 -2.96 10.79
N ALA A 287 -11.39 -2.53 11.92
CA ALA A 287 -11.38 -1.11 12.29
C ALA A 287 -10.58 -0.25 11.30
N GLU A 288 -9.45 -0.76 10.79
CA GLU A 288 -8.67 -0.07 9.75
C GLU A 288 -9.48 -0.01 8.43
N HIS A 289 -10.05 -1.13 7.99
CA HIS A 289 -10.88 -1.18 6.79
C HIS A 289 -12.08 -0.21 6.88
N ASP A 290 -12.76 -0.15 8.02
CA ASP A 290 -13.90 0.75 8.22
C ASP A 290 -13.48 2.22 8.26
N ALA A 291 -12.27 2.51 8.73
CA ALA A 291 -11.69 3.85 8.80
C ALA A 291 -11.21 4.38 7.43
N LEU A 292 -11.02 3.52 6.42
CA LEU A 292 -10.73 3.97 5.06
C LEU A 292 -11.98 4.65 4.47
N TRP A 293 -12.06 5.97 4.61
CA TRP A 293 -13.21 6.77 4.17
C TRP A 293 -13.09 7.21 2.71
N TYR A 294 -11.86 7.37 2.21
CA TYR A 294 -11.59 7.93 0.88
C TYR A 294 -12.16 7.02 -0.21
N GLY A 295 -12.99 7.56 -1.10
CA GLY A 295 -13.66 6.77 -2.14
C GLY A 295 -14.85 5.92 -1.69
N LYS A 296 -15.10 5.76 -0.37
CA LYS A 296 -16.07 4.79 0.13
C LYS A 296 -17.50 5.13 -0.29
N GLY A 297 -18.12 4.28 -1.10
CA GLY A 297 -19.47 4.47 -1.64
C GLY A 297 -19.60 5.67 -2.59
N TRP A 298 -18.52 6.10 -3.23
CA TRP A 298 -18.53 7.27 -4.13
C TRP A 298 -19.00 6.99 -5.55
N GLY A 299 -19.16 5.72 -5.92
CA GLY A 299 -19.70 5.28 -7.20
C GLY A 299 -18.70 5.31 -8.34
N CYS A 300 -19.14 4.82 -9.49
CA CYS A 300 -18.29 4.67 -10.68
C CYS A 300 -17.81 6.00 -11.26
N THR A 301 -18.58 7.08 -11.13
CA THR A 301 -18.13 8.40 -11.59
C THR A 301 -16.83 8.83 -10.93
N PHE A 302 -16.64 8.54 -9.63
CA PHE A 302 -15.37 8.78 -8.97
C PHE A 302 -14.27 7.85 -9.47
N ALA A 303 -14.53 6.54 -9.50
CA ALA A 303 -13.50 5.55 -9.78
C ALA A 303 -13.07 5.51 -11.27
N GLU A 304 -13.94 5.94 -12.18
CA GLU A 304 -13.78 5.71 -13.63
C GLU A 304 -13.69 6.99 -14.46
N ARG A 305 -14.05 8.15 -13.91
CA ARG A 305 -14.12 9.42 -14.66
C ARG A 305 -13.25 10.51 -14.02
N SER A 306 -13.32 11.75 -14.50
CA SER A 306 -12.55 12.84 -13.91
C SER A 306 -13.15 13.33 -12.59
N CYS A 307 -12.32 13.92 -11.73
CA CYS A 307 -12.81 14.59 -10.52
C CYS A 307 -13.85 15.67 -10.81
N PHE A 308 -13.80 16.32 -11.98
CA PHE A 308 -14.79 17.34 -12.35
C PHE A 308 -16.15 16.75 -12.65
N GLU A 309 -16.20 15.59 -13.30
CA GLU A 309 -17.45 14.85 -13.51
C GLU A 309 -18.03 14.38 -12.17
N PHE A 310 -17.17 13.92 -11.25
CA PHE A 310 -17.57 13.59 -9.89
C PHE A 310 -18.12 14.79 -9.12
N ILE A 311 -17.43 15.93 -9.14
CA ILE A 311 -17.87 17.17 -8.49
C ILE A 311 -19.22 17.61 -9.07
N ALA A 312 -19.38 17.61 -10.39
CA ALA A 312 -20.63 17.99 -11.06
C ALA A 312 -21.80 17.08 -10.64
N GLU A 313 -21.58 15.76 -10.59
CA GLU A 313 -22.60 14.80 -10.13
C GLU A 313 -22.99 15.04 -8.66
N ARG A 314 -22.00 15.26 -7.78
CA ARG A 314 -22.23 15.51 -6.36
C ARG A 314 -23.04 16.79 -6.14
N LEU A 315 -22.69 17.87 -6.84
CA LEU A 315 -23.44 19.12 -6.79
C LEU A 315 -24.89 18.94 -7.26
N ARG A 316 -25.12 18.23 -8.37
CA ARG A 316 -26.47 17.94 -8.88
C ARG A 316 -27.31 17.13 -7.90
N THR A 317 -26.67 16.22 -7.16
CA THR A 317 -27.35 15.32 -6.21
C THR A 317 -27.39 15.85 -4.78
N GLY A 318 -26.93 17.10 -4.54
CA GLY A 318 -26.87 17.69 -3.20
C GLY A 318 -25.94 16.96 -2.23
N ARG A 319 -24.99 16.16 -2.76
CA ARG A 319 -24.01 15.42 -1.98
C ARG A 319 -22.73 16.24 -1.81
N SER A 320 -21.96 15.96 -0.76
CA SER A 320 -20.67 16.64 -0.53
C SER A 320 -19.69 16.33 -1.67
N THR A 321 -18.95 17.35 -2.11
CA THR A 321 -17.84 17.24 -3.06
C THR A 321 -16.52 16.95 -2.37
N PHE A 322 -16.45 17.08 -1.04
CA PHE A 322 -15.24 16.83 -0.25
C PHE A 322 -14.69 15.43 -0.56
N PRO A 323 -13.37 15.30 -0.80
CA PRO A 323 -12.30 16.28 -0.55
C PRO A 323 -12.05 17.28 -1.68
N PHE A 324 -12.86 17.25 -2.73
CA PHE A 324 -12.73 18.16 -3.85
C PHE A 324 -13.46 19.48 -3.63
N CYS A 325 -12.83 20.57 -4.05
CA CYS A 325 -13.42 21.89 -4.09
C CYS A 325 -14.18 22.10 -5.41
N SER A 326 -15.38 22.63 -5.32
CA SER A 326 -16.19 23.04 -6.47
C SER A 326 -15.79 24.43 -6.97
N GLN A 327 -16.29 24.81 -8.16
CA GLN A 327 -16.09 26.16 -8.70
C GLN A 327 -16.61 27.22 -7.72
N ARG A 328 -17.78 26.97 -7.13
CA ARG A 328 -18.41 27.87 -6.14
C ARG A 328 -17.55 28.02 -4.89
N ASP A 329 -16.88 26.97 -4.45
CA ASP A 329 -15.99 27.04 -3.29
C ASP A 329 -14.84 28.03 -3.55
N TYR A 330 -14.27 28.04 -4.77
CA TYR A 330 -13.23 29.01 -5.14
C TYR A 330 -13.76 30.43 -5.32
N GLU A 331 -14.96 30.59 -5.86
CA GLU A 331 -15.57 31.90 -6.14
C GLU A 331 -16.08 32.61 -4.89
N GLN A 332 -16.42 31.87 -3.82
CA GLN A 332 -16.92 32.43 -2.56
C GLN A 332 -15.77 32.70 -1.58
N ASP A 333 -15.42 31.71 -0.75
CA ASP A 333 -14.49 31.88 0.38
C ASP A 333 -13.20 31.07 0.20
N ARG A 334 -13.02 30.39 -0.93
CA ARG A 334 -11.96 29.38 -1.15
C ARG A 334 -11.96 28.31 -0.06
N GLN A 335 -13.15 27.88 0.35
CA GLN A 335 -13.34 26.86 1.37
C GLN A 335 -14.40 25.86 0.95
N THR A 336 -14.12 24.56 1.12
CA THR A 336 -15.12 23.50 0.98
C THR A 336 -15.67 23.10 2.34
N LYS A 337 -16.95 22.74 2.39
CA LYS A 337 -17.66 22.37 3.62
C LYS A 337 -17.95 20.87 3.62
N TYR A 338 -17.72 20.22 4.76
CA TYR A 338 -18.04 18.81 4.94
C TYR A 338 -18.63 18.55 6.32
N LYS A 339 -19.37 17.46 6.44
CA LYS A 339 -20.03 17.05 7.67
C LYS A 339 -19.49 15.69 8.09
N VAL A 340 -19.15 15.56 9.38
CA VAL A 340 -18.71 14.29 9.97
C VAL A 340 -19.74 13.87 11.00
N LYS A 341 -20.20 12.63 10.93
CA LYS A 341 -21.03 12.00 11.96
C LYS A 341 -20.10 11.35 12.98
N LEU A 342 -20.16 11.82 14.22
CA LEU A 342 -19.38 11.30 15.33
C LEU A 342 -19.99 9.98 15.86
N SER A 343 -19.22 9.24 16.65
CA SER A 343 -19.68 8.03 17.34
C SER A 343 -20.89 8.28 18.25
N SER A 344 -21.00 9.48 18.82
CA SER A 344 -22.17 9.93 19.60
C SER A 344 -23.43 10.16 18.76
N GLY A 345 -23.38 9.97 17.44
CA GLY A 345 -24.44 10.29 16.50
C GLY A 345 -24.52 11.77 16.11
N GLN A 346 -23.81 12.65 16.83
CA GLN A 346 -23.76 14.09 16.54
C GLN A 346 -23.11 14.36 15.18
N VAL A 347 -23.73 15.23 14.39
CA VAL A 347 -23.15 15.70 13.12
C VAL A 347 -22.45 17.03 13.35
N LYS A 348 -21.14 17.08 13.09
CA LYS A 348 -20.35 18.31 13.12
C LYS A 348 -20.02 18.76 11.69
N SER A 349 -20.08 20.07 11.47
CA SER A 349 -19.72 20.70 10.19
C SER A 349 -18.35 21.32 10.28
N TYR A 350 -17.54 21.14 9.25
CA TYR A 350 -16.17 21.61 9.14
C TYR A 350 -15.98 22.36 7.82
N LYS A 351 -14.98 23.23 7.79
CA LYS A 351 -14.57 23.98 6.60
C LYS A 351 -13.07 23.79 6.38
N GLU A 352 -12.67 23.53 5.15
CA GLU A 352 -11.25 23.41 4.78
C GLU A 352 -10.93 24.33 3.63
N SER A 353 -9.74 24.92 3.67
CA SER A 353 -9.27 25.80 2.60
C SER A 353 -8.95 25.00 1.34
N CYS A 354 -9.45 25.47 0.20
CA CYS A 354 -9.16 24.91 -1.11
C CYS A 354 -7.72 25.23 -1.50
N TRP A 355 -6.98 24.19 -1.91
CA TRP A 355 -5.60 24.37 -2.31
C TRP A 355 -5.51 25.05 -3.68
N LEU A 356 -4.44 25.81 -3.89
CA LEU A 356 -4.17 26.52 -5.12
C LEU A 356 -2.67 26.77 -5.27
N ALA A 357 -2.13 26.62 -6.48
CA ALA A 357 -0.79 27.09 -6.82
C ALA A 357 -0.73 27.57 -8.28
N ASP A 358 0.36 28.22 -8.65
CA ASP A 358 0.65 28.53 -10.05
C ASP A 358 0.91 27.27 -10.87
N VAL A 359 0.59 27.32 -12.16
CA VAL A 359 0.83 26.23 -13.11
C VAL A 359 2.32 25.85 -13.11
N ARG A 360 2.59 24.54 -13.03
CA ARG A 360 3.93 23.95 -13.12
C ARG A 360 3.99 22.97 -14.28
N ARG A 361 5.18 22.74 -14.83
CA ARG A 361 5.42 21.76 -15.91
C ARG A 361 5.54 20.34 -15.35
N ASP A 362 4.54 19.91 -14.61
CA ASP A 362 4.45 18.56 -14.04
C ASP A 362 3.49 17.69 -14.88
N ILE A 363 3.70 16.38 -14.84
CA ILE A 363 2.88 15.37 -15.53
C ILE A 363 2.33 14.43 -14.48
N ALA A 364 1.01 14.19 -14.50
CA ALA A 364 0.35 13.24 -13.62
C ALA A 364 0.64 11.79 -14.02
N ASP A 365 0.40 10.87 -13.09
CA ASP A 365 0.57 9.42 -13.28
C ASP A 365 -0.19 8.86 -14.49
N ASN A 366 -1.34 9.46 -14.80
CA ASN A 366 -2.18 9.11 -15.93
C ASN A 366 -1.84 9.83 -17.24
N GLY A 367 -0.73 10.57 -17.28
CA GLY A 367 -0.24 11.28 -18.48
C GLY A 367 -0.84 12.67 -18.70
N LEU A 368 -1.68 13.17 -17.78
CA LEU A 368 -2.21 14.53 -17.89
C LEU A 368 -1.13 15.57 -17.63
N LEU A 369 -1.12 16.60 -18.48
CA LEU A 369 -0.39 17.84 -18.21
C LEU A 369 -1.17 18.69 -17.21
N ALA A 370 -0.46 19.53 -16.46
CA ALA A 370 -1.09 20.54 -15.61
C ALA A 370 -2.07 21.42 -16.41
N TYR A 371 -3.28 21.60 -15.87
CA TYR A 371 -4.35 22.39 -16.48
C TYR A 371 -4.89 23.42 -15.48
N THR A 372 -5.33 24.57 -15.99
CA THR A 372 -5.81 25.68 -15.16
C THR A 372 -7.24 25.43 -14.72
N LEU A 373 -7.59 25.87 -13.51
CA LEU A 373 -8.96 25.77 -12.97
C LEU A 373 -9.96 26.69 -13.70
N SER A 374 -9.52 27.53 -14.62
CA SER A 374 -10.40 28.32 -15.48
C SER A 374 -9.69 28.60 -16.80
N GLU A 375 -10.44 28.61 -17.90
CA GLU A 375 -9.99 29.03 -19.23
C GLU A 375 -10.34 30.51 -19.51
N LYS A 376 -11.09 31.15 -18.60
CA LYS A 376 -11.54 32.54 -18.75
C LYS A 376 -10.41 33.48 -18.38
N SER A 377 -9.93 34.28 -19.35
CA SER A 377 -8.80 35.21 -19.19
C SER A 377 -8.91 36.15 -17.98
N TYR A 378 -10.12 36.58 -17.64
CA TYR A 378 -10.41 37.49 -16.53
C TYR A 378 -10.58 36.79 -15.16
N SER A 379 -10.58 35.46 -15.11
CA SER A 379 -10.74 34.71 -13.88
C SER A 379 -9.43 34.69 -13.09
N SER A 380 -9.51 34.91 -11.76
CA SER A 380 -8.38 34.74 -10.85
C SER A 380 -7.81 33.30 -10.82
N LEU A 381 -8.52 32.35 -11.43
CA LEU A 381 -8.14 30.95 -11.55
C LEU A 381 -7.44 30.60 -12.89
N ASN A 382 -7.33 31.55 -13.84
CA ASN A 382 -6.83 31.32 -15.20
C ASN A 382 -5.35 30.90 -15.30
N HIS A 383 -4.60 30.99 -14.20
CA HIS A 383 -3.20 30.55 -14.10
C HIS A 383 -2.94 29.66 -12.89
N ARG A 384 -4.01 29.02 -12.39
CA ARG A 384 -3.95 28.30 -11.12
C ARG A 384 -4.37 26.85 -11.28
N ILE A 385 -3.67 25.96 -10.60
CA ILE A 385 -3.93 24.52 -10.53
C ILE A 385 -4.57 24.14 -9.20
N GLY A 386 -5.40 23.10 -9.21
CA GLY A 386 -6.17 22.67 -8.04
C GLY A 386 -5.43 21.74 -7.07
N SER A 387 -4.33 21.13 -7.50
CA SER A 387 -3.46 20.26 -6.69
C SER A 387 -2.16 19.93 -7.42
N THR A 388 -1.44 18.92 -6.94
CA THR A 388 -0.21 18.37 -7.54
C THR A 388 -0.51 17.26 -8.55
N ALA A 389 0.53 16.81 -9.26
CA ALA A 389 0.47 15.67 -10.18
C ALA A 389 -0.09 14.39 -9.54
N ALA A 390 0.20 14.13 -8.25
CA ALA A 390 -0.31 12.96 -7.51
C ALA A 390 -1.84 12.93 -7.37
N PHE A 391 -2.49 14.10 -7.46
CA PHE A 391 -3.95 14.23 -7.45
C PHE A 391 -4.51 14.61 -8.83
N ARG A 392 -3.73 14.38 -9.89
CA ARG A 392 -4.12 14.67 -11.28
C ARG A 392 -4.59 16.10 -11.49
N PHE A 393 -4.03 17.04 -10.71
CA PHE A 393 -4.36 18.46 -10.68
C PHE A 393 -5.81 18.79 -10.29
N CYS A 394 -6.57 17.82 -9.77
CA CYS A 394 -7.92 18.01 -9.27
C CYS A 394 -7.97 19.07 -8.15
N PRO A 395 -9.04 19.87 -8.04
CA PRO A 395 -9.18 20.86 -6.98
C PRO A 395 -9.45 20.17 -5.65
N VAL A 396 -8.49 20.15 -4.73
CA VAL A 396 -8.63 19.45 -3.44
C VAL A 396 -8.47 20.40 -2.24
N ALA A 397 -9.05 20.02 -1.12
CA ALA A 397 -8.82 20.69 0.15
C ALA A 397 -7.35 20.54 0.60
N SER A 398 -6.79 21.61 1.17
CA SER A 398 -5.40 21.67 1.64
C SER A 398 -5.08 20.59 2.68
N VAL A 399 -6.04 20.27 3.55
CA VAL A 399 -5.88 19.21 4.56
C VAL A 399 -5.74 17.82 3.94
N THR A 400 -6.38 17.57 2.79
CA THR A 400 -6.28 16.30 2.08
C THR A 400 -4.90 16.14 1.48
N LEU A 401 -4.31 17.22 0.94
CA LEU A 401 -2.93 17.21 0.49
C LEU A 401 -1.95 17.05 1.65
N SER A 402 -2.14 17.72 2.78
CA SER A 402 -1.22 17.59 3.92
C SER A 402 -1.39 16.27 4.68
N GLY A 403 -2.58 15.66 4.61
CA GLY A 403 -2.90 14.38 5.22
C GLY A 403 -2.54 13.17 4.36
N ILE A 404 -2.31 13.33 3.06
CA ILE A 404 -1.88 12.25 2.15
C ILE A 404 -0.44 12.47 1.65
N ILE A 405 0.05 13.72 1.60
CA ILE A 405 1.39 14.12 1.09
C ILE A 405 2.27 14.75 2.18
N ARG A 406 2.42 14.12 3.35
CA ARG A 406 3.44 14.56 4.32
C ARG A 406 4.31 13.44 4.84
#